data_AF-A0A364KY27-F1
#
_entry.id   AF-A0A364KY27-F1
#
_cell.length_a   1.000
_cell.length_b   1.000
_cell.length_c   1.000
_cell.angle_alpha   90.00
_cell.angle_beta   90.00
_cell.angle_gamma   90.00
#
_symmetry.space_group_name_H-M   'P 1'
#
loop_
_entity.id
_entity.type
_entity.pdbx_description
1 polymer ?
#
loop_
_entity_poly.entity_id
_entity_poly.type
_entity_poly.pdbx_seq_one_letter_code
_entity_poly.pdbx_strand_id
1 'polypeptide(L)'
;MGLFDGDIRLRHFTESQMPILEQWVDAMIDHSNQIMSTTTEGQLYSRLNVPNVNDRENLNWHCWIVAESTQRTWMMAAGIQAVYSVMQLGRVPQCTGSMVITTGLGIWEASSAETWSRLCLETRLGILRMSEAERLFVEAAPEEVDDYMKVFLEATFGKDRMERWVQTGKMIIS
;
A
#
# COMPACT_ATOMS: atom_id res chain seq x y z
N MET A 1 -16.29 -9.77 -9.18
CA MET A 1 -16.21 -9.64 -7.70
C MET A 1 -17.58 -9.97 -7.13
N GLY A 2 -17.74 -11.17 -6.54
CA GLY A 2 -19.03 -11.69 -6.10
C GLY A 2 -19.75 -10.90 -5.01
N LEU A 3 -19.00 -10.08 -4.28
CA LEU A 3 -19.50 -9.23 -3.19
C LEU A 3 -20.44 -8.11 -3.67
N PHE A 4 -20.24 -7.64 -4.91
CA PHE A 4 -21.04 -6.59 -5.55
C PHE A 4 -21.94 -7.14 -6.65
N ASP A 5 -22.01 -8.48 -6.77
CA ASP A 5 -22.92 -9.13 -7.70
C ASP A 5 -24.34 -9.11 -7.11
N GLY A 6 -25.35 -9.07 -7.98
CA GLY A 6 -26.76 -9.18 -7.57
C GLY A 6 -27.12 -10.58 -7.07
N ASP A 7 -26.23 -11.57 -7.26
CA ASP A 7 -26.41 -12.93 -6.79
C ASP A 7 -26.18 -13.05 -5.27
N ILE A 8 -27.28 -13.22 -4.54
CA ILE A 8 -27.33 -13.39 -3.09
C ILE A 8 -26.45 -14.56 -2.62
N ARG A 9 -26.35 -15.65 -3.39
CA ARG A 9 -25.57 -16.83 -2.99
C ARG A 9 -24.08 -16.54 -3.06
N LEU A 10 -23.66 -15.87 -4.12
CA LEU A 10 -22.26 -15.51 -4.33
C LEU A 10 -21.80 -14.45 -3.33
N ARG A 11 -22.69 -13.49 -3.03
CA ARG A 11 -22.47 -12.52 -1.97
C ARG A 11 -22.34 -13.18 -0.60
N HIS A 12 -23.29 -14.03 -0.21
CA HIS A 12 -23.26 -14.74 1.07
C HIS A 12 -22.00 -15.59 1.23
N PHE A 13 -21.58 -16.28 0.18
CA PHE A 13 -20.31 -17.00 0.17
C PHE A 13 -19.13 -16.06 0.41
N THR A 14 -19.06 -14.92 -0.27
CA THR A 14 -17.94 -13.98 -0.13
C THR A 14 -17.93 -13.31 1.25
N GLU A 15 -19.09 -12.96 1.81
CA GLU A 15 -19.24 -12.47 3.18
C GLU A 15 -18.68 -13.46 4.21
N SER A 16 -18.90 -14.77 4.00
CA SER A 16 -18.36 -15.82 4.87
C SER A 16 -16.83 -15.88 4.87
N GLN A 17 -16.16 -15.34 3.84
CA GLN A 17 -14.71 -15.32 3.72
C GLN A 17 -14.08 -14.06 4.32
N MET A 18 -14.85 -13.02 4.65
CA MET A 18 -14.31 -11.77 5.20
C MET A 18 -13.51 -11.99 6.49
N PRO A 19 -13.97 -12.80 7.48
CA PRO A 19 -13.19 -13.04 8.70
C PRO A 19 -11.86 -13.79 8.44
N ILE A 20 -11.83 -14.63 7.40
CA ILE A 20 -10.62 -15.35 7.00
C ILE A 20 -9.60 -14.37 6.40
N LEU A 21 -10.07 -13.46 5.55
CA LEU A 21 -9.23 -12.40 4.99
C LEU A 21 -8.63 -11.53 6.10
N GLU A 22 -9.44 -11.11 7.08
CA GLU A 22 -8.96 -10.33 8.24
C GLU A 22 -7.87 -11.08 9.00
N GLN A 23 -8.12 -12.35 9.35
CA GLN A 23 -7.14 -13.18 10.04
C GLN A 23 -5.83 -13.32 9.25
N TRP A 24 -5.90 -13.54 7.94
CA TRP A 24 -4.70 -13.68 7.11
C TRP A 24 -3.93 -12.37 6.98
N VAL A 25 -4.64 -11.26 6.90
CA VAL A 25 -4.04 -9.92 6.81
C VAL A 25 -3.33 -9.56 8.12
N ASP A 26 -3.94 -9.85 9.27
CA ASP A 26 -3.32 -9.67 10.58
C ASP A 26 -2.09 -10.58 10.75
N ALA A 27 -2.22 -11.86 10.41
CA ALA A 27 -1.10 -12.80 10.46
C ALA A 27 0.06 -12.36 9.55
N MET A 28 -0.24 -11.83 8.35
CA MET A 28 0.76 -11.31 7.42
C MET A 28 1.53 -10.13 8.02
N ILE A 29 0.83 -9.18 8.65
CA ILE A 29 1.47 -8.05 9.35
C ILE A 29 2.36 -8.57 10.49
N ASP A 30 1.85 -9.46 11.33
CA ASP A 30 2.58 -10.01 12.45
C ASP A 30 3.85 -10.74 12.00
N HIS A 31 3.75 -11.57 10.96
CA HIS A 31 4.90 -12.25 10.38
C HIS A 31 5.91 -11.27 9.79
N SER A 32 5.46 -10.24 9.08
CA SER A 32 6.33 -9.19 8.54
C SER A 32 7.09 -8.46 9.65
N ASN A 33 6.39 -8.06 10.71
CA ASN A 33 6.97 -7.41 11.89
C ASN A 33 7.97 -8.33 12.61
N GLN A 34 7.68 -9.62 12.73
CA GLN A 34 8.58 -10.60 13.33
C GLN A 34 9.87 -10.75 12.53
N ILE A 35 9.78 -10.83 11.20
CA ILE A 35 10.96 -10.87 10.32
C ILE A 35 11.84 -9.64 10.57
N MET A 36 11.26 -8.45 10.69
CA MET A 36 12.02 -7.21 10.86
C MET A 36 12.52 -6.96 12.29
N SER A 37 11.85 -7.45 13.32
CA SER A 37 12.16 -7.10 14.73
C SER A 37 13.03 -8.11 15.47
N THR A 38 13.03 -9.39 15.07
CA THR A 38 13.56 -10.48 15.92
C THR A 38 14.80 -11.18 15.37
N THR A 39 15.28 -10.74 14.22
CA THR A 39 16.20 -11.52 13.40
C THR A 39 17.59 -10.89 13.45
N THR A 40 18.61 -11.66 13.86
CA THR A 40 20.01 -11.24 13.66
C THR A 40 20.27 -11.04 12.16
N GLU A 41 21.16 -10.12 11.76
CA GLU A 41 21.38 -9.81 10.34
C GLU A 41 21.59 -11.08 9.50
N GLY A 42 22.40 -12.04 9.97
CA GLY A 42 22.65 -13.33 9.31
C GLY A 42 21.40 -14.21 9.08
N GLN A 43 20.45 -14.20 10.00
CA GLN A 43 19.18 -14.91 9.83
C GLN A 43 18.26 -14.19 8.83
N LEU A 44 18.38 -12.86 8.70
CA LEU A 44 17.60 -12.05 7.76
C LEU A 44 18.02 -12.36 6.32
N TYR A 45 19.33 -12.45 6.07
CA TYR A 45 19.90 -12.90 4.79
C TYR A 45 19.34 -14.26 4.38
N SER A 46 19.32 -15.23 5.30
CA SER A 46 18.79 -16.58 5.00
C SER A 46 17.29 -16.57 4.70
N ARG A 47 16.48 -15.83 5.48
CA ARG A 47 15.01 -15.78 5.28
C ARG A 47 14.62 -15.07 3.98
N LEU A 48 15.35 -14.04 3.60
CA LEU A 48 15.12 -13.27 2.38
C LEU A 48 15.88 -13.84 1.17
N ASN A 49 16.58 -14.97 1.35
CA ASN A 49 17.37 -15.65 0.32
C ASN A 49 18.41 -14.73 -0.36
N VAL A 50 19.00 -13.82 0.42
CA VAL A 50 20.05 -12.91 -0.05
C VAL A 50 21.40 -13.64 0.02
N PRO A 51 22.09 -13.91 -1.11
CA PRO A 51 23.22 -14.85 -1.14
C PRO A 51 24.48 -14.37 -0.41
N ASN A 52 24.66 -13.05 -0.31
CA ASN A 52 25.88 -12.44 0.22
C ASN A 52 25.57 -11.63 1.48
N VAL A 53 26.11 -12.07 2.62
CA VAL A 53 25.93 -11.43 3.94
C VAL A 53 26.56 -10.03 4.04
N ASN A 54 27.43 -9.67 3.09
CA ASN A 54 27.99 -8.32 2.99
C ASN A 54 27.18 -7.40 2.06
N ASP A 55 26.16 -7.92 1.38
CA ASP A 55 25.34 -7.18 0.43
C ASP A 55 24.14 -6.52 1.14
N ARG A 56 24.48 -5.50 1.93
CA ARG A 56 23.51 -4.76 2.75
C ARG A 56 22.49 -4.00 1.90
N GLU A 57 22.87 -3.57 0.71
CA GLU A 57 21.97 -2.86 -0.20
C GLU A 57 20.86 -3.80 -0.69
N ASN A 58 21.22 -5.02 -1.14
CA ASN A 58 20.22 -6.02 -1.47
C ASN A 58 19.38 -6.42 -0.27
N LEU A 59 19.98 -6.57 0.92
CA LEU A 59 19.20 -6.86 2.13
C LEU A 59 18.14 -5.80 2.40
N ASN A 60 18.53 -4.52 2.39
CA ASN A 60 17.61 -3.41 2.61
C ASN A 60 16.49 -3.36 1.57
N TRP A 61 16.83 -3.57 0.30
CA TRP A 61 15.84 -3.62 -0.78
C TRP A 61 14.84 -4.76 -0.59
N HIS A 62 15.29 -5.97 -0.26
CA HIS A 62 14.40 -7.11 0.01
C HIS A 62 13.51 -6.89 1.25
N CYS A 63 14.07 -6.31 2.31
CA CYS A 63 13.29 -5.92 3.49
C CYS A 63 12.18 -4.92 3.12
N TRP A 64 12.53 -3.91 2.32
CA TRP A 64 11.57 -2.94 1.83
C TRP A 64 10.50 -3.59 0.95
N ILE A 65 10.86 -4.50 0.03
CA ILE A 65 9.88 -5.26 -0.78
C ILE A 65 8.87 -5.98 0.11
N VAL A 66 9.32 -6.67 1.15
CA VAL A 66 8.42 -7.40 2.08
C VAL A 66 7.51 -6.43 2.84
N ALA A 67 8.06 -5.34 3.36
CA ALA A 67 7.30 -4.34 4.10
C ALA A 67 6.25 -3.64 3.21
N GLU A 68 6.66 -3.17 2.04
CA GLU A 68 5.81 -2.47 1.07
C GLU A 68 4.72 -3.42 0.52
N SER A 69 5.05 -4.68 0.21
CA SER A 69 4.07 -5.70 -0.21
C SER A 69 3.01 -5.95 0.86
N THR A 70 3.45 -6.02 2.12
CA THR A 70 2.54 -6.21 3.28
C THR A 70 1.58 -5.02 3.38
N GLN A 71 2.11 -3.79 3.30
CA GLN A 71 1.34 -2.56 3.41
C GLN A 71 0.32 -2.43 2.27
N ARG A 72 0.76 -2.67 1.02
CA ARG A 72 -0.12 -2.63 -0.16
C ARG A 72 -1.24 -3.67 -0.08
N THR A 73 -0.91 -4.89 0.34
CA THR A 73 -1.91 -5.95 0.47
C THR A 73 -2.94 -5.63 1.56
N TRP A 74 -2.49 -5.14 2.71
CA TRP A 74 -3.38 -4.72 3.79
C TRP A 74 -4.32 -3.59 3.33
N MET A 75 -3.77 -2.57 2.67
CA MET A 75 -4.56 -1.43 2.18
C MET A 75 -5.63 -1.86 1.18
N MET A 76 -5.33 -2.79 0.28
CA MET A 76 -6.32 -3.34 -0.65
C MET A 76 -7.44 -4.10 0.08
N ALA A 77 -7.09 -4.94 1.05
CA ALA A 77 -8.08 -5.67 1.84
C ALA A 77 -8.97 -4.70 2.63
N ALA A 78 -8.38 -3.76 3.36
CA ALA A 78 -9.10 -2.74 4.12
C ALA A 78 -9.98 -1.86 3.23
N GLY A 79 -9.48 -1.46 2.05
CA GLY A 79 -10.23 -0.68 1.06
C GLY A 79 -11.46 -1.41 0.54
N ILE A 80 -11.33 -2.69 0.16
CA ILE A 80 -12.46 -3.52 -0.30
C ILE A 80 -13.52 -3.66 0.80
N GLN A 81 -13.09 -3.94 2.03
CA GLN A 81 -13.98 -4.04 3.19
C GLN A 81 -14.68 -2.71 3.49
N ALA A 82 -13.96 -1.60 3.32
CA ALA A 82 -14.51 -0.27 3.53
C ALA A 82 -15.60 0.08 2.52
N VAL A 83 -15.32 -0.12 1.23
CA VAL A 83 -16.29 0.07 0.15
C VAL A 83 -17.51 -0.81 0.38
N TYR A 84 -17.32 -2.08 0.73
CA TYR A 84 -18.41 -2.99 1.04
C TYR A 84 -19.28 -2.49 2.21
N SER A 85 -18.66 -2.14 3.34
CA SER A 85 -19.37 -1.69 4.55
C SER A 85 -20.19 -0.43 4.29
N VAL A 86 -19.63 0.52 3.53
CA VAL A 86 -20.34 1.75 3.15
C VAL A 86 -21.51 1.43 2.23
N MET A 87 -21.28 0.68 1.15
CA MET A 87 -22.31 0.42 0.14
C MET A 87 -23.45 -0.45 0.65
N GLN A 88 -23.15 -1.43 1.51
CA GLN A 88 -24.09 -2.50 1.83
C GLN A 88 -24.65 -2.42 3.24
N LEU A 89 -23.86 -1.92 4.19
CA LEU A 89 -24.28 -1.79 5.59
C LEU A 89 -24.61 -0.34 5.95
N GLY A 90 -24.31 0.63 5.06
CA GLY A 90 -24.46 2.06 5.35
C GLY A 90 -23.55 2.53 6.50
N ARG A 91 -22.46 1.81 6.76
CA ARG A 91 -21.57 2.06 7.89
C ARG A 91 -20.20 2.48 7.38
N VAL A 92 -19.67 3.54 7.98
CA VAL A 92 -18.27 3.90 7.83
C VAL A 92 -17.46 2.95 8.74
N PRO A 93 -16.50 2.19 8.19
CA PRO A 93 -15.60 1.36 9.00
C PRO A 93 -14.80 2.22 9.97
N GLN A 94 -14.37 1.62 11.08
CA GLN A 94 -13.38 2.26 11.93
C GLN A 94 -12.05 2.34 11.18
N CYS A 95 -11.41 3.51 11.19
CA CYS A 95 -10.05 3.65 10.67
C CYS A 95 -9.10 2.86 11.58
N THR A 96 -8.64 1.70 11.14
CA THR A 96 -7.80 0.77 11.93
C THR A 96 -6.34 1.24 12.12
N GLY A 97 -6.00 2.41 11.60
CA GLY A 97 -4.66 3.00 11.71
C GLY A 97 -4.20 3.66 10.41
N SER A 98 -3.04 4.30 10.46
CA SER A 98 -2.39 4.91 9.30
C SER A 98 -1.16 4.09 8.94
N MET A 99 -1.23 3.37 7.82
CA MET A 99 -0.04 2.75 7.24
C MET A 99 0.79 3.79 6.52
N VAL A 100 2.09 3.53 6.48
CA VAL A 100 3.00 4.22 5.58
C VAL A 100 3.05 3.47 4.25
N ILE A 101 3.27 4.19 3.15
CA ILE A 101 3.46 3.61 1.83
C ILE A 101 4.45 4.43 1.02
N THR A 102 5.21 3.78 0.14
CA THR A 102 6.06 4.46 -0.83
C THR A 102 5.20 5.01 -1.97
N THR A 103 5.33 6.31 -2.25
CA THR A 103 4.44 7.01 -3.20
C THR A 103 5.09 7.44 -4.51
N GLY A 104 6.43 7.42 -4.58
CA GLY A 104 7.17 7.83 -5.78
C GLY A 104 7.06 6.81 -6.91
N LEU A 105 6.85 7.32 -8.13
CA LEU A 105 6.79 6.54 -9.36
C LEU A 105 8.09 5.73 -9.58
N GLY A 106 7.94 4.47 -10.00
CA GLY A 106 9.06 3.63 -10.45
C GLY A 106 9.84 2.94 -9.34
N ILE A 107 9.63 3.32 -8.06
CA ILE A 107 10.35 2.71 -6.92
C ILE A 107 9.91 1.25 -6.74
N TRP A 108 8.60 0.99 -6.89
CA TRP A 108 8.03 -0.36 -6.87
C TRP A 108 8.53 -1.23 -8.02
N GLU A 109 8.71 -0.65 -9.19
CA GLU A 109 9.13 -1.32 -10.42
C GLU A 109 10.65 -1.51 -10.53
N ALA A 110 11.42 -1.01 -9.57
CA ALA A 110 12.87 -1.13 -9.57
C ALA A 110 13.29 -2.61 -9.67
N SER A 111 14.10 -2.96 -10.66
CA SER A 111 14.50 -4.34 -10.93
C SER A 111 15.76 -4.79 -10.18
N SER A 112 16.36 -3.90 -9.39
CA SER A 112 17.59 -4.15 -8.63
C SER A 112 17.70 -3.21 -7.44
N ALA A 113 18.49 -3.62 -6.44
CA ALA A 113 18.75 -2.81 -5.24
C ALA A 113 19.41 -1.47 -5.58
N GLU A 114 20.35 -1.45 -6.53
CA GLU A 114 21.00 -0.22 -7.01
C GLU A 114 19.99 0.74 -7.64
N THR A 115 19.11 0.23 -8.52
CA THR A 115 18.08 1.07 -9.16
C THR A 115 17.09 1.60 -8.14
N TRP A 116 16.67 0.76 -7.20
CA TRP A 116 15.78 1.14 -6.10
C TRP A 116 16.41 2.23 -5.22
N SER A 117 17.66 2.04 -4.81
CA SER A 117 18.43 2.97 -3.98
C SER A 117 18.58 4.33 -4.66
N ARG A 118 18.96 4.33 -5.95
CA ARG A 118 19.04 5.53 -6.77
C ARG A 118 17.69 6.26 -6.86
N LEU A 119 16.61 5.54 -7.15
CA LEU A 119 15.27 6.14 -7.24
C LEU A 119 14.78 6.69 -5.90
N CYS A 120 15.08 6.02 -4.78
CA CYS A 120 14.80 6.52 -3.44
C CYS A 120 15.54 7.81 -3.10
N LEU A 121 16.71 8.06 -3.69
CA LEU A 121 17.48 9.28 -3.50
C LEU A 121 17.07 10.41 -4.46
N GLU A 122 16.65 10.07 -5.68
CA GLU A 122 16.22 11.02 -6.70
C GLU A 122 14.78 11.49 -6.51
N THR A 123 13.92 10.62 -6.00
CA THR A 123 12.51 10.95 -5.76
C THR A 123 12.38 12.08 -4.74
N ARG A 124 11.53 13.05 -5.04
CA ARG A 124 11.09 14.05 -4.05
C ARG A 124 9.96 13.51 -3.17
N LEU A 125 9.30 12.44 -3.63
CA LEU A 125 8.22 11.79 -2.92
C LEU A 125 8.77 10.62 -2.13
N GLY A 126 8.71 10.75 -0.80
CA GLY A 126 9.15 9.71 0.10
C GLY A 126 8.03 8.75 0.51
N ILE A 127 8.25 8.16 1.67
CA ILE A 127 7.28 7.37 2.39
C ILE A 127 6.25 8.32 3.02
N LEU A 128 4.96 8.06 2.78
CA LEU A 128 3.86 8.89 3.26
C LEU A 128 2.90 8.06 4.09
N ARG A 129 2.38 8.65 5.19
CA ARG A 129 1.28 8.06 5.96
C ARG A 129 -0.03 8.26 5.22
N MET A 130 -0.86 7.23 5.12
CA MET A 130 -2.16 7.33 4.41
C MET A 130 -3.09 8.40 4.97
N SER A 131 -3.02 8.69 6.27
CA SER A 131 -3.73 9.82 6.89
C SER A 131 -3.33 11.19 6.34
N GLU A 132 -2.19 11.27 5.64
CA GLU A 132 -1.63 12.48 5.04
C GLU A 132 -1.71 12.45 3.50
N ALA A 133 -2.40 11.47 2.91
CA ALA A 133 -2.47 11.26 1.46
C ALA A 133 -2.97 12.48 0.69
N GLU A 134 -3.80 13.32 1.31
CA GLU A 134 -4.28 14.57 0.71
C GLU A 134 -3.15 15.54 0.34
N ARG A 135 -2.00 15.48 1.03
CA ARG A 135 -0.84 16.35 0.76
C ARG A 135 -0.27 16.12 -0.65
N LEU A 136 -0.43 14.93 -1.22
CA LEU A 136 0.04 14.62 -2.57
C LEU A 136 -0.58 15.54 -3.62
N PHE A 137 -1.82 15.97 -3.43
CA PHE A 137 -2.49 16.90 -4.34
C PHE A 137 -1.81 18.28 -4.43
N VAL A 138 -1.04 18.65 -3.41
CA VAL A 138 -0.34 19.95 -3.31
C VAL A 138 1.14 19.80 -3.59
N GLU A 139 1.73 18.74 -3.03
CA GLU A 139 3.19 18.58 -2.96
C GLU A 139 3.74 17.88 -4.22
N ALA A 140 2.96 17.02 -4.86
CA ALA A 140 3.36 16.18 -5.98
C ALA A 140 2.66 16.57 -7.28
N ALA A 141 3.38 16.44 -8.40
CA ALA A 141 2.74 16.35 -9.70
C ALA A 141 2.13 14.94 -9.89
N PRO A 142 1.01 14.80 -10.63
CA PRO A 142 0.39 13.51 -10.91
C PRO A 142 1.36 12.47 -11.48
N GLU A 143 2.31 12.90 -12.30
CA GLU A 143 3.29 12.04 -12.96
C GLU A 143 4.37 11.54 -11.99
N GLU A 144 4.55 12.19 -10.84
CA GLU A 144 5.53 11.78 -9.84
C GLU A 144 4.97 10.67 -8.93
N VAL A 145 3.65 10.50 -8.88
CA VAL A 145 2.96 9.56 -7.98
C VAL A 145 2.75 8.21 -8.65
N ASP A 146 3.02 7.14 -7.90
CA ASP A 146 2.79 5.75 -8.28
C ASP A 146 1.30 5.45 -8.58
N ASP A 147 1.05 4.61 -9.57
CA ASP A 147 -0.30 4.29 -10.06
C ASP A 147 -1.14 3.58 -9.00
N TYR A 148 -0.53 2.72 -8.18
CA TYR A 148 -1.21 2.14 -7.03
C TYR A 148 -1.77 3.23 -6.12
N MET A 149 -0.95 4.24 -5.79
CA MET A 149 -1.38 5.33 -4.92
C MET A 149 -2.49 6.17 -5.55
N LYS A 150 -2.45 6.39 -6.88
CA LYS A 150 -3.52 7.11 -7.60
C LYS A 150 -4.88 6.42 -7.45
N VAL A 151 -4.92 5.08 -7.53
CA VAL A 151 -6.17 4.31 -7.30
C VAL A 151 -6.72 4.57 -5.90
N PHE A 152 -5.86 4.60 -4.88
CA PHE A 152 -6.28 4.93 -3.51
C PHE A 152 -6.75 6.37 -3.35
N LEU A 153 -6.08 7.33 -3.98
CA LEU A 153 -6.48 8.73 -3.97
C LEU A 153 -7.87 8.91 -4.60
N GLU A 154 -8.13 8.29 -5.75
CA GLU A 154 -9.42 8.36 -6.42
C GLU A 154 -10.53 7.71 -5.56
N ALA A 155 -10.26 6.54 -4.99
CA ALA A 155 -11.21 5.84 -4.13
C ALA A 155 -11.54 6.62 -2.83
N THR A 156 -10.55 7.35 -2.29
CA THR A 156 -10.69 8.08 -1.01
C THR A 156 -11.28 9.47 -1.19
N PHE A 157 -10.84 10.21 -2.22
CA PHE A 157 -11.18 11.62 -2.40
C PHE A 157 -12.10 11.90 -3.60
N GLY A 158 -12.42 10.87 -4.38
CA GLY A 158 -13.33 10.94 -5.50
C GLY A 158 -12.67 11.35 -6.82
N LYS A 159 -13.31 10.90 -7.90
CA LYS A 159 -12.85 11.09 -9.28
C LYS A 159 -12.75 12.56 -9.68
N ASP A 160 -13.73 13.40 -9.35
CA ASP A 160 -13.72 14.82 -9.71
C ASP A 160 -12.51 15.59 -9.15
N ARG A 161 -12.02 15.17 -7.98
CA ARG A 161 -10.81 15.74 -7.38
C ARG A 161 -9.56 15.23 -8.08
N MET A 162 -9.51 13.95 -8.39
CA MET A 162 -8.42 13.32 -9.14
C MET A 162 -8.26 13.95 -10.53
N GLU A 163 -9.36 14.14 -11.27
CA GLU A 163 -9.34 14.76 -12.61
C GLU A 163 -8.84 16.21 -12.57
N ARG A 164 -9.27 17.00 -11.58
CA ARG A 164 -8.77 18.38 -11.39
C ARG A 164 -7.28 18.41 -11.11
N TRP A 165 -6.77 17.49 -10.30
CA TRP A 165 -5.34 17.40 -10.01
C TRP A 165 -4.53 17.03 -11.25
N VAL A 166 -5.00 16.05 -12.04
CA VAL A 166 -4.38 15.65 -13.31
C VAL A 166 -4.35 16.81 -14.32
N GLN A 167 -5.37 17.67 -14.33
CA GLN A 167 -5.44 18.82 -15.25
C GLN A 167 -4.60 20.02 -14.81
N THR A 168 -4.47 20.26 -13.50
CA THR A 168 -3.86 21.48 -12.95
C THR A 168 -2.44 21.28 -12.42
N GLY A 169 -1.98 20.04 -12.26
CA GLY A 169 -0.64 19.69 -11.81
C GLY A 169 -0.42 19.83 -10.30
N LYS A 170 -0.98 20.85 -9.64
CA LYS A 170 -0.99 21.04 -8.18
C LYS A 170 -2.23 21.81 -7.74
N MET A 171 -2.92 21.34 -6.70
CA MET A 171 -4.08 22.03 -6.12
C MET A 171 -3.64 22.94 -4.96
N ILE A 172 -4.13 24.18 -4.96
CA ILE A 172 -4.00 25.09 -3.82
C ILE A 172 -5.13 24.75 -2.85
N ILE A 173 -4.81 24.38 -1.61
CA ILE A 173 -5.82 24.17 -0.56
C ILE A 173 -6.38 25.54 -0.17
N SER A 174 -7.69 25.72 -0.29
CA SER A 174 -8.44 26.87 0.25
C SER A 174 -8.77 26.66 1.73
#